data_AF-A0A9X6ZF38-F1
#
_entry.id   AF-A0A9X6ZF38-F1
#
_cell.length_a   1.000
_cell.length_b   1.000
_cell.length_c   1.000
_cell.angle_alpha   90.00
_cell.angle_beta   90.00
_cell.angle_gamma   90.00
#
_symmetry.space_group_name_H-M   'P 1'
#
loop_
_entity.id
_entity.type
_entity.pdbx_description
1 polymer ?
#
loop_
_entity_poly.entity_id
_entity_poly.type
_entity_poly.pdbx_seq_one_letter_code
_entity_poly.pdbx_strand_id
1 'polypeptide(L)'
;MVTQVLLLLAITYALITALFIISPVAGIIFLIMMPIAGIVFIHKCRKDEFKELKGVIAHNLSISQEEMLFDVERMKKSFLGWEKLYVFTSKGEFEVNIHRDDGEWVGIDLISISHVDYMKELNY
;
A
#
# COMPACT_ATOMS: atom_id res chain seq x y z
N MET A 1 18.52 -0.91 16.65
CA MET A 1 18.21 -0.73 15.22
C MET A 1 19.46 -0.73 14.34
N VAL A 2 20.39 0.22 14.47
CA VAL A 2 21.58 0.34 13.59
C VAL A 2 22.43 -0.95 13.53
N THR A 3 22.71 -1.58 14.67
CA THR A 3 23.50 -2.83 14.73
C THR A 3 22.82 -4.01 14.04
N GLN A 4 21.48 -4.09 14.10
CA GLN A 4 20.71 -5.17 13.47
C GLN A 4 20.69 -5.01 11.95
N VAL A 5 20.57 -3.76 11.45
CA VAL A 5 20.64 -3.46 10.01
C VAL A 5 22.03 -3.81 9.46
N LEU A 6 23.10 -3.44 10.17
CA LEU A 6 24.46 -3.80 9.78
C LEU A 6 24.70 -5.31 9.73
N LEU A 7 24.19 -6.04 10.73
CA LEU A 7 24.29 -7.50 10.76
C LEU A 7 23.57 -8.14 9.57
N LEU A 8 22.36 -7.67 9.25
CA LEU A 8 21.58 -8.15 8.11
C LEU A 8 22.31 -7.91 6.78
N LEU A 9 22.91 -6.73 6.61
CA LEU A 9 23.70 -6.39 5.43
C LEU A 9 24.94 -7.29 5.31
N ALA A 10 25.65 -7.54 6.41
CA ALA A 10 26.84 -8.40 6.42
C ALA A 10 26.50 -9.85 6.06
N ILE A 11 25.41 -10.40 6.61
CA ILE A 11 24.93 -11.76 6.29
C ILE A 11 24.54 -11.84 4.82
N THR A 12 23.78 -10.86 4.32
CA THR A 12 23.35 -10.81 2.92
C THR A 12 24.55 -10.77 1.97
N TYR A 13 25.54 -9.93 2.28
CA TYR A 13 26.78 -9.84 1.50
C TYR A 13 27.57 -11.16 1.49
N ALA A 14 27.72 -11.81 2.65
CA ALA A 14 28.40 -13.10 2.74
C ALA A 14 27.69 -14.18 1.91
N LEU A 15 26.34 -14.18 1.93
CA LEU A 15 25.52 -15.15 1.23
C LEU A 15 25.58 -14.95 -0.29
N ILE A 16 25.53 -13.69 -0.76
CA ILE A 16 25.75 -13.35 -2.17
C ILE A 16 27.15 -13.80 -2.60
N THR A 17 28.19 -13.48 -1.82
CA THR A 17 29.57 -13.85 -2.14
C THR A 17 29.74 -15.36 -2.25
N ALA A 18 29.17 -16.12 -1.30
CA ALA A 18 29.18 -17.59 -1.34
C ALA A 18 28.48 -18.15 -2.58
N LEU A 19 27.33 -17.59 -2.98
CA LEU A 19 26.62 -18.01 -4.20
C LEU A 19 27.45 -17.78 -5.46
N PHE A 20 28.14 -16.65 -5.57
CA PHE A 20 29.02 -16.35 -6.71
C PHE A 20 30.23 -17.28 -6.77
N ILE A 21 30.78 -17.69 -5.63
CA ILE A 21 31.88 -18.66 -5.56
C ILE A 21 31.42 -20.05 -6.03
N ILE A 22 30.22 -20.48 -5.64
CA ILE A 22 29.68 -21.80 -6.01
C ILE A 22 29.30 -21.82 -7.50
N SER A 23 28.58 -20.80 -7.97
CA SER A 23 28.16 -20.67 -9.36
C SER A 23 27.88 -19.22 -9.70
N PRO A 24 28.70 -18.59 -10.56
CA PRO A 24 28.45 -17.22 -11.01
C PRO A 24 27.07 -17.04 -11.67
N VAL A 25 26.59 -18.06 -12.38
CA VAL A 25 25.26 -18.05 -13.02
C VAL A 25 24.14 -18.05 -11.98
N ALA A 26 24.25 -18.88 -10.94
CA ALA A 26 23.28 -18.89 -9.84
C ALA A 26 23.28 -17.56 -9.06
N GLY A 27 24.46 -16.97 -8.85
CA GLY A 27 24.60 -15.64 -8.25
C GLY A 27 23.87 -14.54 -9.03
N ILE A 28 24.04 -14.51 -10.37
CA ILE A 28 23.34 -13.55 -11.23
C ILE A 28 21.82 -13.74 -11.18
N ILE A 29 21.33 -14.98 -11.25
CA ILE A 29 19.89 -15.28 -11.15
C ILE A 29 19.34 -14.79 -9.81
N PHE A 30 20.04 -15.06 -8.71
CA PHE A 30 19.64 -14.62 -7.38
C PHE A 30 19.56 -13.09 -7.27
N LEU A 31 20.55 -12.37 -7.80
CA LEU A 31 20.56 -10.90 -7.83
C LEU A 31 19.39 -10.30 -8.62
N ILE A 32 18.91 -10.97 -9.67
CA ILE A 32 17.74 -10.52 -10.43
C ILE A 32 16.44 -10.88 -9.71
N MET A 33 16.37 -12.07 -9.11
CA MET A 33 15.15 -12.53 -8.43
C MET A 33 14.89 -11.76 -7.12
N MET A 34 15.92 -11.34 -6.41
CA MET A 34 15.79 -10.60 -5.15
C MET A 34 14.98 -9.29 -5.27
N PRO A 35 15.27 -8.36 -6.21
CA PRO A 35 14.47 -7.15 -6.38
C PRO A 35 13.06 -7.46 -6.88
N ILE A 36 12.88 -8.48 -7.73
CA ILE A 36 11.55 -8.92 -8.18
C ILE A 36 10.71 -9.38 -6.98
N ALA A 37 11.28 -10.23 -6.11
CA ALA A 37 10.63 -10.68 -4.89
C ALA A 37 10.29 -9.49 -3.97
N GLY A 38 11.20 -8.51 -3.86
CA GLY A 38 10.95 -7.26 -3.13
C GLY A 38 9.75 -6.47 -3.68
N ILE A 39 9.67 -6.29 -5.00
CA ILE A 39 8.56 -5.58 -5.65
C ILE A 39 7.24 -6.33 -5.42
N VAL A 40 7.23 -7.65 -5.59
CA VAL A 40 6.05 -8.49 -5.36
C VAL A 40 5.59 -8.40 -3.91
N PHE A 41 6.53 -8.45 -2.96
CA PHE A 41 6.22 -8.32 -1.54
C PHE A 41 5.62 -6.95 -1.22
N ILE A 42 6.24 -5.85 -1.69
CA ILE A 42 5.73 -4.49 -1.52
C ILE A 42 4.32 -4.36 -2.11
N HIS A 43 4.10 -4.91 -3.31
CA HIS A 43 2.79 -4.87 -3.95
C HIS A 43 1.73 -5.62 -3.13
N LYS A 44 2.08 -6.79 -2.58
CA LYS A 44 1.19 -7.56 -1.70
C LYS A 44 0.84 -6.80 -0.43
N CYS A 45 1.83 -6.27 0.28
CA CYS A 45 1.61 -5.45 1.47
C CYS A 45 0.68 -4.25 1.18
N ARG A 46 0.88 -3.57 0.06
CA ARG A 46 0.03 -2.45 -0.37
C ARG A 46 -1.41 -2.86 -0.68
N LYS A 47 -1.61 -4.06 -1.23
CA LYS A 47 -2.94 -4.58 -1.52
C LYS A 47 -3.69 -4.92 -0.22
N ASP A 48 -2.99 -5.53 0.73
CA ASP A 48 -3.55 -5.89 2.03
C ASP A 48 -3.90 -4.62 2.83
N GLU A 49 -3.00 -3.64 2.85
CA GLU A 49 -3.24 -2.32 3.46
C GLU A 49 -4.45 -1.60 2.82
N PHE A 50 -4.55 -1.59 1.48
CA PHE A 50 -5.68 -0.96 0.81
C PHE A 50 -7.02 -1.63 1.18
N LYS A 51 -7.02 -2.95 1.34
CA LYS A 51 -8.22 -3.71 1.77
C LYS A 51 -8.63 -3.35 3.19
N GLU A 52 -7.66 -3.22 4.09
CA GLU A 52 -7.91 -2.81 5.48
C GLU A 52 -8.46 -1.39 5.54
N LEU A 53 -7.82 -0.45 4.84
CA LEU A 53 -8.24 0.94 4.75
C LEU A 53 -9.66 1.07 4.19
N LYS A 54 -10.01 0.29 3.16
CA LYS A 54 -11.38 0.19 2.65
C LYS A 54 -12.34 -0.23 3.75
N GLY A 55 -11.98 -1.20 4.59
CA GLY A 55 -12.80 -1.60 5.73
C GLY A 55 -13.01 -0.49 6.76
N VAL A 56 -11.96 0.26 7.09
CA VAL A 56 -12.06 1.38 8.06
C VAL A 56 -12.94 2.51 7.52
N ILE A 57 -12.77 2.88 6.25
CA ILE A 57 -13.61 3.91 5.61
C ILE A 57 -15.08 3.48 5.60
N ALA A 58 -15.36 2.24 5.18
CA ALA A 58 -16.72 1.68 5.16
C ALA A 58 -17.38 1.74 6.54
N HIS A 59 -16.62 1.34 7.56
CA HIS A 59 -17.09 1.35 8.95
C HIS A 59 -17.40 2.77 9.43
N ASN A 60 -16.48 3.71 9.22
CA ASN A 60 -16.66 5.11 9.65
C ASN A 60 -17.81 5.80 8.93
N LEU A 61 -18.01 5.49 7.65
CA LEU A 61 -19.13 6.00 6.87
C LEU A 61 -20.41 5.18 7.09
N SER A 62 -20.38 4.06 7.82
CA SER A 62 -21.50 3.12 7.99
C SER A 62 -22.15 2.75 6.65
N ILE A 63 -21.33 2.27 5.71
CA ILE A 63 -21.72 1.79 4.38
C ILE A 63 -21.07 0.43 4.09
N SER A 64 -21.54 -0.27 3.05
CA SER A 64 -20.87 -1.49 2.57
C SER A 64 -19.55 -1.16 1.88
N GLN A 65 -18.58 -2.07 1.94
CA GLN A 65 -17.36 -1.97 1.13
C GLN A 65 -17.66 -1.94 -0.38
N GLU A 66 -18.75 -2.58 -0.80
CA GLU A 66 -19.14 -2.65 -2.21
C GLU A 66 -19.71 -1.32 -2.73
N GLU A 67 -20.14 -0.44 -1.83
CA GLU A 67 -20.70 0.90 -2.13
C GLU A 67 -19.63 2.00 -2.19
N MET A 68 -18.37 1.63 -2.38
CA MET A 68 -17.27 2.58 -2.51
C MET A 68 -16.61 2.47 -3.87
N LEU A 69 -16.57 3.61 -4.55
CA LEU A 69 -15.83 3.79 -5.79
C LEU A 69 -14.68 4.75 -5.54
N PHE A 70 -13.56 4.44 -6.15
CA PHE A 70 -12.29 5.07 -5.86
C PHE A 70 -11.83 5.86 -7.08
N ASP A 71 -11.57 7.15 -6.89
CA ASP A 71 -10.99 7.98 -7.96
C ASP A 71 -9.50 7.69 -8.07
N VAL A 72 -9.11 6.85 -9.02
CA VAL A 72 -7.72 6.44 -9.21
C VAL A 72 -6.84 7.61 -9.69
N GLU A 73 -7.41 8.60 -10.38
CA GLU A 73 -6.66 9.73 -10.93
C GLU A 73 -6.26 10.73 -9.83
N ARG A 74 -7.14 10.93 -8.84
CA ARG A 74 -6.90 11.87 -7.73
C ARG A 74 -6.18 11.25 -6.54
N MET A 75 -5.95 9.94 -6.56
CA MET A 75 -5.21 9.24 -5.51
C MET A 75 -3.75 9.64 -5.45
N LYS A 76 -3.26 9.88 -4.24
CA LYS A 76 -1.84 10.16 -3.98
C LYS A 76 -1.19 9.04 -3.18
N LYS A 77 -0.06 8.55 -3.71
CA LYS A 77 0.77 7.51 -3.10
C LYS A 77 2.19 8.00 -2.93
N SER A 78 2.82 7.58 -1.84
CA SER A 78 4.24 7.70 -1.60
C SER A 78 4.93 6.33 -1.67
N PHE A 79 6.24 6.32 -1.45
CA PHE A 79 6.98 5.06 -1.30
C PHE A 79 6.48 4.25 -0.10
N LEU A 80 6.10 4.96 0.98
CA LEU A 80 5.65 4.38 2.24
C LEU A 80 4.20 3.89 2.20
N GLY A 81 3.38 4.33 1.24
CA GLY A 81 2.05 3.80 1.01
C GLY A 81 1.08 4.85 0.47
N TRP A 82 -0.20 4.68 0.75
CA TRP A 82 -1.25 5.65 0.42
C TRP A 82 -1.17 6.88 1.33
N GLU A 83 -1.24 8.07 0.74
CA GLU A 83 -1.31 9.36 1.47
C GLU A 83 -2.71 9.96 1.44
N LYS A 84 -3.34 9.92 0.26
CA LYS A 84 -4.65 10.53 0.03
C LYS A 84 -5.47 9.69 -0.94
N LEU A 85 -6.73 9.46 -0.60
CA LEU A 85 -7.71 8.82 -1.48
C LEU A 85 -8.92 9.73 -1.67
N TYR A 86 -9.62 9.54 -2.79
CA TYR A 86 -10.94 10.11 -3.01
C TYR A 86 -11.92 8.96 -3.24
N VAL A 87 -13.04 9.01 -2.52
CA VAL A 87 -14.03 7.94 -2.51
C VAL A 87 -15.41 8.52 -2.79
N PHE A 88 -16.09 7.96 -3.78
CA PHE A 88 -17.49 8.20 -4.06
C PHE A 88 -18.33 7.09 -3.44
N THR A 89 -19.40 7.47 -2.77
CA THR A 89 -20.24 6.56 -2.00
C THR A 89 -21.72 6.91 -2.14
N SER A 90 -22.59 6.08 -1.57
CA SER A 90 -24.02 6.38 -1.41
C SER A 90 -24.29 7.60 -0.50
N LYS A 91 -23.30 8.02 0.30
CA LYS A 91 -23.40 9.16 1.23
C LYS A 91 -22.74 10.45 0.74
N GLY A 92 -22.11 10.42 -0.43
CA GLY A 92 -21.32 11.55 -0.89
C GLY A 92 -19.94 11.20 -1.43
N GLU A 93 -19.22 12.26 -1.79
CA GLU A 93 -17.79 12.25 -2.08
C GLU A 93 -17.00 12.61 -0.83
N PHE A 94 -15.94 11.85 -0.56
CA PHE A 94 -15.04 12.06 0.57
C PHE A 94 -13.59 12.07 0.13
N GLU A 95 -12.83 13.03 0.64
CA GLU A 95 -11.38 12.99 0.68
C GLU A 95 -10.93 12.24 1.94
N VAL A 96 -10.12 11.21 1.76
CA VAL A 96 -9.54 10.41 2.84
C VAL A 96 -8.07 10.78 2.96
N ASN A 97 -7.72 11.46 4.03
CA ASN A 97 -6.33 11.76 4.36
C ASN A 97 -5.81 10.69 5.33
N ILE A 98 -4.67 10.08 4.99
CA ILE A 98 -4.11 8.96 5.74
C ILE A 98 -2.89 9.48 6.51
N HIS A 99 -2.96 9.38 7.83
CA HIS A 99 -1.86 9.77 8.71
C HIS A 99 -0.96 8.58 8.97
N ARG A 100 0.35 8.79 8.87
CA ARG A 100 1.35 7.75 9.06
C ARG A 100 2.41 8.16 10.08
N ASP A 101 2.87 7.18 10.85
CA ASP A 101 4.02 7.28 11.75
C ASP A 101 4.96 6.10 11.45
N ASP A 102 6.24 6.40 11.16
CA ASP A 102 7.27 5.41 10.76
C ASP A 102 6.85 4.39 9.66
N GLY A 103 5.94 4.80 8.78
CA GLY A 103 5.45 3.98 7.65
C GLY A 103 4.16 3.20 7.95
N GLU A 104 3.76 3.08 9.21
CA GLU A 104 2.47 2.52 9.61
C GLU A 104 1.39 3.59 9.58
N TRP A 105 0.18 3.24 9.13
CA TRP A 105 -0.95 4.17 9.20
C TRP A 105 -1.51 4.18 10.62
N VAL A 106 -1.67 5.37 11.19
CA VAL A 106 -2.12 5.57 12.58
C VAL A 106 -3.56 6.08 12.66
N GLY A 107 -4.09 6.61 11.57
CA GLY A 107 -5.45 7.10 11.50
C GLY A 107 -5.83 7.61 10.12
N ILE A 108 -7.11 7.90 9.96
CA ILE A 108 -7.67 8.52 8.76
C ILE A 108 -8.56 9.70 9.13
N ASP A 109 -8.49 10.75 8.34
CA ASP A 109 -9.46 11.84 8.35
C ASP A 109 -10.34 11.76 7.12
N LEU A 110 -11.65 11.90 7.33
CA LEU A 110 -12.67 11.90 6.29
C LEU A 110 -13.22 13.31 6.13
N ILE A 111 -12.92 13.94 5.00
CA ILE A 111 -13.42 15.28 4.67
C ILE A 111 -14.51 15.13 3.62
N SER A 112 -15.74 15.53 3.95
CA SER A 112 -16.84 15.51 2.99
C SER A 112 -16.66 16.64 1.96
N ILE A 113 -16.76 16.28 0.68
CA ILE A 113 -16.67 17.21 -0.46
C ILE A 113 -18.06 17.49 -1.00
N SER A 114 -18.87 16.44 -1.14
CA SER A 114 -20.20 16.48 -1.72
C SER A 114 -21.12 15.50 -0.98
N HIS A 115 -22.41 15.80 -0.91
CA HIS A 115 -23.45 14.93 -0.33
C HIS A 115 -24.29 14.19 -1.39
N VAL A 116 -23.84 14.17 -2.64
CA VAL A 116 -24.53 13.51 -3.74
C VAL A 116 -24.39 11.98 -3.63
N ASP A 117 -25.49 11.27 -3.82
CA ASP A 117 -25.54 9.80 -3.86
C ASP A 117 -25.06 9.30 -5.23
N TYR A 118 -23.75 9.13 -5.37
CA TYR A 118 -23.11 8.70 -6.62
C TYR A 118 -23.44 7.25 -7.00
N MET A 119 -23.92 6.44 -6.05
CA MET A 119 -24.32 5.06 -6.35
C MET A 119 -25.64 5.00 -7.12
N LYS A 120 -26.52 6.00 -6.96
CA LYS A 120 -27.71 6.14 -7.80
C LYS A 120 -27.38 6.63 -9.20
N GLU A 121 -26.46 7.57 -9.35
CA GLU A 121 -26.12 8.15 -10.67
C GLU A 121 -25.47 7.14 -11.62
N LEU A 122 -24.79 6.13 -11.11
CA LEU A 122 -24.12 5.09 -11.93
C LEU A 122 -25.04 3.95 -12.38
N ASN A 123 -26.25 3.85 -11.82
CA ASN A 123 -27.24 2.84 -12.19
C ASN A 123 -28.29 3.35 -13.20
N TYR A 124 -28.08 4.55 -13.76
CA TYR A 124 -28.87 5.15 -14.84
C TYR A 124 -28.07 5.18 -16.15
#